data_AF-A0A1Q9DEP7-F1
#
_entry.id   AF-A0A1Q9DEP7-F1
#
_cell.length_a   1.000
_cell.length_b   1.000
_cell.length_c   1.000
_cell.angle_alpha   90.00
_cell.angle_beta   90.00
_cell.angle_gamma   90.00
#
_symmetry.space_group_name_H-M   'P 1'
#
loop_
_entity.id
_entity.type
_entity.pdbx_description
1 polymer ?
#
loop_
_entity_poly.entity_id
_entity_poly.type
_entity_poly.pdbx_seq_one_letter_code
_entity_poly.pdbx_strand_id
1 'polypeptide(L)'
;MPVLGHLLLLLYLPAEGHACLTEFSGNPQFHEYSGYAFKVARNEPIPESVQEYFYMKNDPYVVQLTKYARWTHQMLMACWSVEGRVWEVRLLLNESMRAADGTAGLHTAVCAPRSCRPHQVLQQLAIKVVTQDLDAVAPTRLQGEVRPLSSWKFLNLRFAIVGMGGCGTTSLQKNIKQHPELRFSRQDDHEETLFAPGYIHEYTGGFRMLPTETQVNYMNCGKARCQQKDLDAGTKLGLKNYMLHNFDFGLATLSLIDNLVVIAVVCDPLDRLEKAMFWSYCQFENTTQCSSGRIFDELLKNTTVADVVERHREHWVAAERIRVLFTLFERRTIVAHQSLLRDRPQQLYGLLFRKIGVGPPPAGTQYHRYNSVGGERTGLCRRKKILAEFQDDGPKKSAVDKLHDIALDAGCETMLKAWFQFLDTDHSGRIDYTEFDKGLKDMKFTGGPKQTHKLWQELDDDMSGAISFDEFTRPEEAELWRSFSKFVGSTFAGTKDMLRRLQKHYADSSGMEKAVDKALSEQEFCESLAAFGWSGGQEKMFFDAFAMESEHEVRCIYARGMRWVDREVKMFKLKQAAKKKAEKMAGLSVR
;
A
#
# COMPACT_ATOMS: atom_id res chain seq x y z
N MET A 1 14.50 10.52 -7.35
CA MET A 1 14.76 9.06 -7.38
C MET A 1 16.07 8.80 -6.63
N PRO A 2 16.08 8.21 -5.43
CA PRO A 2 17.32 7.66 -4.90
C PRO A 2 17.55 6.28 -5.53
N VAL A 3 18.78 6.09 -5.98
CA VAL A 3 19.33 4.90 -6.64
C VAL A 3 19.02 3.65 -5.80
N LEU A 4 18.05 2.84 -6.25
CA LEU A 4 17.97 1.43 -5.86
C LEU A 4 19.23 0.78 -6.44
N GLY A 5 20.25 0.59 -5.60
CA GLY A 5 21.49 -0.08 -5.98
C GLY A 5 21.17 -1.39 -6.69
N HIS A 6 21.63 -1.51 -7.93
CA HIS A 6 21.43 -2.67 -8.79
C HIS A 6 22.05 -3.91 -8.14
N LEU A 7 21.22 -4.72 -7.46
CA LEU A 7 21.65 -6.04 -6.99
C LEU A 7 21.38 -7.05 -8.11
N LEU A 8 22.41 -7.37 -8.90
CA LEU A 8 22.36 -8.51 -9.81
C LEU A 8 22.39 -9.78 -8.95
N LEU A 9 21.34 -10.60 -9.00
CA LEU A 9 21.27 -11.87 -8.26
C LEU A 9 21.60 -13.01 -9.23
N LEU A 10 22.78 -13.62 -9.07
CA LEU A 10 23.24 -14.75 -9.87
C LEU A 10 23.07 -16.03 -9.03
N LEU A 11 22.00 -16.78 -9.27
CA LEU A 11 21.82 -18.09 -8.63
C LEU A 11 22.64 -19.15 -9.37
N TYR A 12 23.53 -19.82 -8.64
CA TYR A 12 24.15 -21.07 -9.06
C TYR A 12 23.70 -22.16 -8.11
N LEU A 13 23.10 -23.22 -8.65
CA LEU A 13 22.77 -24.44 -7.93
C LEU A 13 23.79 -25.50 -8.36
N PRO A 14 24.75 -25.90 -7.50
CA PRO A 14 25.60 -27.04 -7.81
C PRO A 14 24.78 -28.33 -7.78
N ALA A 15 25.06 -29.24 -8.70
CA ALA A 15 24.68 -30.64 -8.55
C ALA A 15 25.38 -31.23 -7.32
N GLU A 16 24.71 -32.17 -6.65
CA GLU A 16 25.05 -32.74 -5.34
C GLU A 16 26.54 -33.13 -5.19
N GLY A 17 27.11 -32.87 -4.00
CA GLY A 17 28.22 -33.69 -3.48
C GLY A 17 29.68 -33.26 -3.74
N HIS A 18 29.98 -32.08 -4.31
CA HIS A 18 31.38 -31.69 -4.56
C HIS A 18 31.98 -30.74 -3.51
N ALA A 19 33.25 -31.00 -3.15
CA ALA A 19 34.14 -30.09 -2.41
C ALA A 19 34.06 -28.68 -3.01
N CYS A 20 34.31 -27.61 -2.23
CA CYS A 20 34.19 -26.23 -2.71
C CYS A 20 34.98 -26.04 -4.03
N LEU A 21 34.23 -26.16 -5.13
CA LEU A 21 34.57 -25.99 -6.53
C LEU A 21 35.96 -26.50 -6.95
N THR A 22 36.25 -27.81 -6.80
CA THR A 22 37.48 -28.42 -7.36
C THR A 22 37.38 -28.92 -8.81
N GLU A 23 36.21 -29.12 -9.42
CA GLU A 23 36.12 -29.46 -10.85
C GLU A 23 34.88 -28.81 -11.49
N PHE A 24 35.10 -27.84 -12.39
CA PHE A 24 34.08 -27.26 -13.25
C PHE A 24 34.04 -28.05 -14.56
N SER A 25 33.15 -29.05 -14.67
CA SER A 25 32.94 -29.79 -15.94
C SER A 25 31.48 -29.83 -16.42
N GLY A 26 30.56 -29.15 -15.73
CA GLY A 26 29.16 -29.05 -16.13
C GLY A 26 28.80 -27.66 -16.66
N ASN A 27 28.17 -27.60 -17.85
CA ASN A 27 27.58 -26.39 -18.39
C ASN A 27 26.44 -25.94 -17.46
N PRO A 28 26.52 -24.77 -16.79
CA PRO A 28 25.50 -24.35 -15.84
C PRO A 28 24.19 -24.10 -16.57
N GLN A 29 23.07 -24.66 -16.09
CA GLN A 29 21.77 -24.08 -16.40
C GLN A 29 21.64 -22.77 -15.62
N PHE A 30 22.04 -21.67 -16.27
CA PHE A 30 21.63 -20.35 -15.84
C PHE A 30 20.14 -20.23 -16.11
N HIS A 31 19.33 -20.02 -15.06
CA HIS A 31 18.07 -19.35 -15.32
C HIS A 31 18.41 -17.90 -15.70
N GLU A 32 18.22 -17.54 -16.97
CA GLU A 32 18.44 -16.21 -17.54
C GLU A 32 17.59 -15.15 -16.82
N TYR A 33 18.08 -14.68 -15.68
CA TYR A 33 17.60 -13.45 -15.05
C TYR A 33 18.70 -12.37 -14.99
N SER A 34 19.92 -12.72 -15.44
CA SER A 34 21.07 -11.81 -15.61
C SER A 34 20.92 -10.83 -16.79
N GLY A 35 20.06 -11.14 -17.77
CA GLY A 35 19.97 -10.38 -19.01
C GLY A 35 19.26 -9.02 -18.90
N TYR A 36 18.45 -8.78 -17.87
CA TYR A 36 17.56 -7.61 -17.86
C TYR A 36 18.22 -6.32 -17.39
N ALA A 37 19.19 -6.40 -16.47
CA ALA A 37 19.94 -5.23 -16.03
C ALA A 37 20.88 -4.69 -17.13
N PHE A 38 21.46 -5.57 -17.95
CA PHE A 38 22.28 -5.18 -19.10
C PHE A 38 21.45 -4.69 -20.30
N LYS A 39 20.25 -5.26 -20.54
CA LYS A 39 19.33 -4.78 -21.60
C LYS A 39 18.77 -3.39 -21.31
N VAL A 40 18.50 -3.05 -20.04
CA VAL A 40 18.12 -1.68 -19.63
C VAL A 40 19.28 -0.70 -19.85
N ALA A 41 20.53 -1.09 -19.59
CA ALA A 41 21.71 -0.27 -19.88
C ALA A 41 21.98 -0.10 -21.40
N ARG A 42 21.45 -0.99 -22.25
CA ARG A 42 21.61 -0.97 -23.72
C ARG A 42 20.34 -0.60 -24.49
N ASN A 43 19.25 -0.25 -23.80
CA ASN A 43 17.95 0.11 -24.39
C ASN A 43 17.32 -0.98 -25.29
N GLU A 44 17.51 -2.26 -24.94
CA GLU A 44 16.95 -3.40 -25.68
C GLU A 44 15.57 -3.84 -25.14
N PRO A 45 14.67 -4.36 -25.99
CA PRO A 45 13.33 -4.78 -25.59
C PRO A 45 13.32 -6.03 -24.69
N ILE A 46 12.47 -5.98 -23.65
CA ILE A 46 12.25 -7.04 -22.65
C ILE A 46 11.10 -7.96 -23.12
N PRO A 47 11.18 -9.30 -23.01
CA PRO A 47 10.10 -10.23 -23.35
C PRO A 47 8.84 -10.05 -22.49
N GLU A 48 7.65 -10.22 -23.08
CA GLU A 48 6.34 -10.02 -22.44
C GLU A 48 6.14 -10.83 -21.14
N SER A 49 6.66 -12.06 -21.06
CA SER A 49 6.57 -12.92 -19.87
C SER A 49 7.27 -12.36 -18.63
N VAL A 50 8.22 -11.44 -18.81
CA VAL A 50 8.92 -10.71 -17.74
C VAL A 50 8.31 -9.31 -17.55
N GLN A 51 7.69 -8.75 -18.60
CA GLN A 51 6.94 -7.50 -18.51
C GLN A 51 5.73 -7.61 -17.57
N GLU A 52 5.02 -8.75 -17.52
CA GLU A 52 3.93 -8.97 -16.54
C GLU A 52 4.39 -8.88 -15.06
N TYR A 53 5.64 -9.22 -14.78
CA TYR A 53 6.20 -9.18 -13.41
C TYR A 53 6.81 -7.82 -13.04
N PHE A 54 7.29 -7.05 -14.02
CA PHE A 54 7.86 -5.72 -13.81
C PHE A 54 6.83 -4.58 -13.97
N TYR A 55 5.75 -4.78 -14.73
CA TYR A 55 4.64 -3.83 -14.83
C TYR A 55 3.57 -4.09 -13.76
N MET A 56 3.93 -3.83 -12.51
CA MET A 56 2.99 -3.73 -11.38
C MET A 56 2.17 -2.42 -11.45
N LYS A 57 1.46 -2.16 -12.55
CA LYS A 57 0.81 -0.86 -12.81
C LYS A 57 -0.37 -0.53 -11.89
N ASN A 58 -0.95 -1.52 -11.20
CA ASN A 58 -2.22 -1.36 -10.47
C ASN A 58 -2.14 -1.60 -8.94
N ASP A 59 -0.98 -1.98 -8.40
CA ASP A 59 -0.82 -2.19 -6.95
C ASP A 59 -0.21 -0.96 -6.25
N PRO A 60 -0.67 -0.58 -5.04
CA PRO A 60 -0.01 0.44 -4.24
C PRO A 60 1.49 0.11 -4.04
N TYR A 61 2.37 1.11 -4.15
CA TYR A 61 3.83 0.96 -4.08
C TYR A 61 4.34 0.06 -2.94
N VAL A 62 3.73 0.15 -1.76
CA VAL A 62 4.07 -0.67 -0.58
C VAL A 62 3.80 -2.17 -0.77
N VAL A 63 2.77 -2.53 -1.55
CA VAL A 63 2.43 -3.93 -1.89
C VAL A 63 3.52 -4.52 -2.79
N GLN A 64 4.01 -3.72 -3.75
CA GLN A 64 5.11 -4.11 -4.64
C GLN A 64 6.39 -4.39 -3.87
N LEU A 65 6.76 -3.50 -2.94
CA LEU A 65 7.94 -3.69 -2.08
C LEU A 65 7.84 -4.96 -1.22
N THR A 66 6.64 -5.28 -0.73
CA THR A 66 6.42 -6.50 0.05
C THR A 66 6.56 -7.76 -0.81
N LYS A 67 6.04 -7.75 -2.04
CA LYS A 67 6.24 -8.85 -3.01
C LYS A 67 7.74 -9.04 -3.28
N TYR A 68 8.47 -7.95 -3.50
CA TYR A 68 9.90 -7.98 -3.76
C TYR A 68 10.71 -8.51 -2.56
N ALA A 69 10.39 -8.08 -1.34
CA ALA A 69 11.04 -8.56 -0.12
C ALA A 69 10.75 -10.05 0.19
N ARG A 70 9.54 -10.54 -0.15
CA ARG A 70 9.20 -11.97 -0.05
C ARG A 70 9.96 -12.80 -1.07
N TRP A 71 10.08 -12.31 -2.30
CA TRP A 71 10.79 -12.99 -3.37
C TRP A 71 12.28 -13.16 -3.05
N THR A 72 12.97 -12.12 -2.60
CA THR A 72 14.39 -12.24 -2.21
C THR A 72 14.61 -13.22 -1.05
N HIS A 73 13.67 -13.28 -0.11
CA HIS A 73 13.67 -14.30 0.95
C HIS A 73 13.49 -15.71 0.39
N GLN A 74 12.56 -15.93 -0.55
CA GLN A 74 12.36 -17.24 -1.18
C GLN A 74 13.60 -17.73 -1.94
N MET A 75 14.29 -16.85 -2.66
CA MET A 75 15.54 -17.21 -3.34
C MET A 75 16.63 -17.65 -2.35
N LEU A 76 16.74 -16.95 -1.23
CA LEU A 76 17.67 -17.31 -0.16
C LEU A 76 17.34 -18.69 0.43
N MET A 77 16.05 -18.99 0.65
CA MET A 77 15.60 -20.31 1.10
C MET A 77 15.92 -21.41 0.09
N ALA A 78 15.73 -21.16 -1.22
CA ALA A 78 16.04 -22.10 -2.28
C ALA A 78 17.55 -22.44 -2.36
N CYS A 79 18.41 -21.45 -2.14
CA CYS A 79 19.85 -21.71 -2.02
C CYS A 79 20.18 -22.58 -0.80
N TRP A 80 19.52 -22.33 0.34
CA TRP A 80 19.75 -23.09 1.56
C TRP A 80 19.22 -24.52 1.52
N SER A 81 18.14 -24.78 0.77
CA SER A 81 17.58 -26.14 0.62
C SER A 81 18.51 -27.10 -0.10
N VAL A 82 19.50 -26.59 -0.84
CA VAL A 82 20.53 -27.40 -1.54
C VAL A 82 21.89 -27.33 -0.84
N GLU A 83 21.90 -27.14 0.49
CA GLU A 83 23.12 -26.95 1.30
C GLU A 83 24.03 -25.80 0.81
N GLY A 84 23.45 -24.83 0.10
CA GLY A 84 24.12 -23.63 -0.33
C GLY A 84 24.19 -22.56 0.77
N ARG A 85 24.96 -21.52 0.49
CA ARG A 85 25.03 -20.26 1.21
C ARG A 85 25.03 -19.12 0.18
N VAL A 86 24.23 -18.09 0.43
CA VAL A 86 24.22 -16.89 -0.39
C VAL A 86 25.29 -15.92 0.11
N TRP A 87 26.08 -15.39 -0.81
CA TRP A 87 27.16 -14.44 -0.57
C TRP A 87 26.91 -13.15 -1.32
N GLU A 88 26.95 -12.01 -0.63
CA GLU A 88 27.14 -10.72 -1.26
C GLU A 88 28.59 -10.59 -1.71
N VAL A 89 28.81 -10.15 -2.94
CA VAL A 89 30.14 -9.86 -3.49
C VAL A 89 30.17 -8.44 -4.01
N ARG A 90 31.14 -7.67 -3.52
CA ARG A 90 31.47 -6.32 -3.97
C ARG A 90 32.87 -6.34 -4.53
N LEU A 91 33.01 -6.23 -5.85
CA LEU A 91 34.30 -6.13 -6.52
C LEU A 91 34.72 -4.67 -6.62
N LEU A 92 35.95 -4.37 -6.22
CA LEU A 92 36.58 -3.09 -6.49
C LEU A 92 37.24 -3.19 -7.88
N LEU A 93 36.70 -2.46 -8.84
CA LEU A 93 37.25 -2.37 -10.19
C LEU A 93 38.24 -1.20 -10.27
N ASN A 94 39.33 -1.38 -11.03
CA ASN A 94 40.31 -0.32 -11.30
C ASN A 94 39.66 0.83 -12.09
N GLU A 95 40.26 2.03 -12.07
CA GLU A 95 39.71 3.22 -12.74
C GLU A 95 39.47 3.02 -14.25
N SER A 96 40.27 2.18 -14.91
CA SER A 96 40.13 1.83 -16.33
C SER A 96 38.94 0.91 -16.64
N MET A 97 38.21 0.43 -15.63
CA MET A 97 37.13 -0.55 -15.74
C MET A 97 35.80 -0.04 -15.15
N ARG A 98 35.70 1.27 -14.87
CA ARG A 98 34.43 1.89 -14.43
C ARG A 98 33.44 1.89 -15.60
N ALA A 99 32.16 1.62 -15.30
CA ALA A 99 31.10 1.80 -16.29
C ALA A 99 30.97 3.29 -16.68
N ALA A 100 30.42 3.57 -17.86
CA ALA A 100 30.28 4.93 -18.40
C ALA A 100 29.45 5.88 -17.50
N ASP A 101 28.68 5.32 -16.55
CA ASP A 101 27.89 6.05 -15.55
C ASP A 101 28.69 6.41 -14.26
N GLY A 102 29.98 6.08 -14.22
CA GLY A 102 30.86 6.38 -13.09
C GLY A 102 30.76 5.39 -11.91
N THR A 103 30.02 4.28 -12.02
CA THR A 103 29.94 3.29 -10.96
C THR A 103 31.26 2.53 -10.78
N ALA A 104 31.84 2.68 -9.57
CA ALA A 104 33.09 2.05 -9.17
C ALA A 104 32.84 0.67 -8.52
N GLY A 105 32.58 -0.35 -9.34
CA GLY A 105 32.58 -1.75 -8.88
C GLY A 105 31.35 -2.59 -9.23
N LEU A 106 31.51 -3.92 -9.21
CA LEU A 106 30.41 -4.87 -9.37
C LEU A 106 29.83 -5.24 -8.00
N HIS A 107 28.52 -5.12 -7.82
CA HIS A 107 27.81 -5.57 -6.62
C HIS A 107 26.76 -6.63 -6.99
N THR A 108 26.95 -7.86 -6.48
CA THR A 108 26.09 -9.01 -6.81
C THR A 108 25.88 -9.92 -5.60
N ALA A 109 24.93 -10.86 -5.69
CA ALA A 109 24.81 -11.95 -4.74
C ALA A 109 24.84 -13.31 -5.45
N VAL A 110 25.53 -14.28 -4.85
CA VAL A 110 25.78 -15.62 -5.42
C VAL A 110 25.46 -16.73 -4.43
N CYS A 111 24.74 -17.75 -4.88
CA CYS A 111 24.59 -19.01 -4.15
C CYS A 111 25.81 -19.91 -4.42
N ALA A 112 26.46 -20.41 -3.38
CA ALA A 112 27.60 -21.34 -3.47
C ALA A 112 27.50 -22.40 -2.36
N PRO A 113 28.15 -23.59 -2.48
CA PRO A 113 28.14 -24.59 -1.42
C PRO A 113 28.55 -24.02 -0.07
N ARG A 114 27.90 -24.45 1.01
CA ARG A 114 28.16 -23.93 2.37
C ARG A 114 29.61 -24.15 2.84
N SER A 115 30.32 -25.11 2.26
CA SER A 115 31.74 -25.40 2.49
C SER A 115 32.68 -24.31 1.96
N CYS A 116 32.21 -23.42 1.08
CA CYS A 116 33.05 -22.40 0.46
C CYS A 116 33.45 -21.27 1.42
N ARG A 117 34.70 -20.82 1.26
CA ARG A 117 35.28 -19.67 1.97
C ARG A 117 35.20 -18.40 1.13
N PRO A 118 35.20 -17.19 1.75
CA PRO A 118 35.08 -15.92 1.03
C PRO A 118 36.05 -15.75 -0.15
N HIS A 119 37.32 -16.14 0.00
CA HIS A 119 38.32 -16.03 -1.08
C HIS A 119 38.03 -16.96 -2.27
N GLN A 120 37.45 -18.14 -2.03
CA GLN A 120 37.10 -19.09 -3.09
C GLN A 120 35.94 -18.57 -3.93
N VAL A 121 34.94 -17.94 -3.28
CA VAL A 121 33.82 -17.28 -3.97
C VAL A 121 34.33 -16.11 -4.81
N LEU A 122 35.22 -15.28 -4.26
CA LEU A 122 35.79 -14.12 -4.96
C LEU A 122 36.60 -14.54 -6.20
N GLN A 123 37.47 -15.54 -6.09
CA GLN A 123 38.30 -16.04 -7.19
C GLN A 123 37.48 -16.63 -8.34
N GLN A 124 36.30 -17.20 -8.08
CA GLN A 124 35.47 -17.79 -9.13
C GLN A 124 34.63 -16.74 -9.87
N LEU A 125 34.09 -15.74 -9.15
CA LEU A 125 33.44 -14.58 -9.77
C LEU A 125 34.42 -13.79 -10.64
N ALA A 126 35.65 -13.62 -10.16
CA ALA A 126 36.75 -13.05 -10.91
C ALA A 126 36.96 -13.73 -12.26
N ILE A 127 37.06 -15.06 -12.28
CA ILE A 127 37.24 -15.83 -13.52
C ILE A 127 36.07 -15.58 -14.47
N LYS A 128 34.82 -15.66 -13.98
CA LYS A 128 33.65 -15.45 -14.85
C LYS A 128 33.52 -14.03 -15.41
N VAL A 129 33.66 -13.00 -14.56
CA VAL A 129 33.58 -11.57 -14.99
C VAL A 129 34.66 -11.25 -16.02
N VAL A 130 35.86 -11.81 -15.85
CA VAL A 130 36.96 -11.66 -16.80
C VAL A 130 36.69 -12.43 -18.11
N THR A 131 36.17 -13.66 -18.03
CA THR A 131 35.93 -14.50 -19.23
C THR A 131 34.69 -14.12 -20.05
N GLN A 132 33.72 -13.38 -19.47
CA GLN A 132 32.46 -13.07 -20.16
C GLN A 132 32.40 -11.65 -20.75
N ASP A 133 33.21 -10.69 -20.27
CA ASP A 133 33.06 -9.28 -20.68
C ASP A 133 34.37 -8.52 -20.99
N LEU A 134 35.56 -9.12 -20.80
CA LEU A 134 36.82 -8.39 -20.96
C LEU A 134 37.88 -9.25 -21.68
N ASP A 135 38.05 -9.02 -22.98
CA ASP A 135 39.10 -9.61 -23.82
C ASP A 135 40.54 -9.19 -23.44
N ALA A 136 40.76 -8.55 -22.30
CA ALA A 136 42.09 -8.09 -21.92
C ALA A 136 42.31 -8.08 -20.40
N VAL A 137 43.35 -8.81 -19.99
CA VAL A 137 44.03 -8.81 -18.69
C VAL A 137 43.22 -9.44 -17.55
N ALA A 138 43.51 -10.72 -17.28
CA ALA A 138 43.19 -11.34 -16.00
C ALA A 138 43.88 -10.54 -14.87
N PRO A 139 43.13 -9.85 -13.99
CA PRO A 139 43.73 -9.21 -12.84
C PRO A 139 44.35 -10.28 -11.94
N THR A 140 45.67 -10.22 -11.74
CA THR A 140 46.42 -11.16 -10.90
C THR A 140 45.95 -11.16 -9.45
N ARG A 141 45.23 -10.12 -9.00
CA ARG A 141 44.50 -10.06 -7.72
C ARG A 141 43.29 -9.13 -7.82
N LEU A 142 42.08 -9.69 -7.88
CA LEU A 142 40.86 -8.90 -7.66
C LEU A 142 40.71 -8.60 -6.17
N GLN A 143 40.53 -7.31 -5.86
CA GLN A 143 40.17 -6.86 -4.52
C GLN A 143 38.65 -6.77 -4.43
N GLY A 144 38.08 -7.31 -3.36
CA GLY A 144 36.65 -7.28 -3.17
C GLY A 144 36.24 -7.79 -1.80
N GLU A 145 35.04 -7.40 -1.39
CA GLU A 145 34.44 -7.85 -0.16
C GLU A 145 33.42 -8.96 -0.46
N VAL A 146 33.53 -10.07 0.27
CA VAL A 146 32.57 -11.17 0.20
C VAL A 146 31.96 -11.37 1.58
N ARG A 147 30.64 -11.22 1.69
CA ARG A 147 29.92 -11.27 2.97
C ARG A 147 28.77 -12.25 2.88
N PRO A 148 28.61 -13.17 3.84
CA PRO A 148 27.47 -14.08 3.82
C PRO A 148 26.18 -13.31 4.10
N LEU A 149 25.15 -13.59 3.31
CA LEU A 149 23.81 -13.02 3.46
C LEU A 149 22.92 -13.94 4.31
N SER A 150 21.94 -13.33 4.95
CA SER A 150 20.97 -13.98 5.82
C SER A 150 19.56 -13.52 5.47
N SER A 151 18.60 -13.83 6.33
CA SER A 151 17.23 -13.36 6.19
C SER A 151 16.83 -12.43 7.33
N TRP A 152 16.06 -11.38 6.98
CA TRP A 152 15.39 -10.53 7.95
C TRP A 152 14.48 -11.32 8.91
N LYS A 153 13.92 -12.46 8.47
CA LYS A 153 13.11 -13.35 9.32
C LYS A 153 13.87 -13.94 10.51
N PHE A 154 15.19 -13.98 10.45
CA PHE A 154 16.03 -14.52 11.53
C PHE A 154 16.35 -13.49 12.61
N LEU A 155 15.86 -12.26 12.48
CA LEU A 155 15.87 -11.31 13.57
C LEU A 155 14.84 -11.72 14.63
N ASN A 156 15.28 -11.86 15.88
CA ASN A 156 14.42 -12.18 17.02
C ASN A 156 13.69 -10.93 17.54
N LEU A 157 13.20 -10.08 16.63
CA LEU A 157 12.47 -8.88 16.96
C LEU A 157 11.01 -9.22 17.31
N ARG A 158 10.54 -8.69 18.43
CA ARG A 158 9.20 -8.90 18.97
C ARG A 158 8.34 -7.66 18.94
N PHE A 159 8.98 -6.48 18.98
CA PHE A 159 8.28 -5.23 18.81
C PHE A 159 9.13 -4.15 18.13
N ALA A 160 8.49 -3.20 17.47
CA ALA A 160 9.15 -2.05 16.86
C ALA A 160 8.34 -0.78 17.12
N ILE A 161 8.97 0.24 17.69
CA ILE A 161 8.40 1.60 17.77
C ILE A 161 8.80 2.34 16.50
N VAL A 162 7.85 2.53 15.57
CA VAL A 162 8.14 3.00 14.20
C VAL A 162 7.82 4.48 13.98
N GLY A 163 7.20 5.12 14.96
CA GLY A 163 6.76 6.50 14.83
C GLY A 163 5.66 6.86 15.80
N MET A 164 5.03 8.02 15.65
CA MET A 164 5.47 9.10 14.76
C MET A 164 6.42 10.05 15.49
N GLY A 165 7.38 10.61 14.76
CA GLY A 165 8.26 11.66 15.26
C GLY A 165 7.48 12.79 15.93
N GLY A 166 7.98 13.30 17.06
CA GLY A 166 7.33 14.39 17.80
C GLY A 166 6.20 13.98 18.76
N CYS A 167 5.57 12.82 18.57
CA CYS A 167 4.36 12.42 19.33
C CYS A 167 4.60 11.67 20.65
N GLY A 168 5.86 11.39 21.03
CA GLY A 168 6.17 10.78 22.34
C GLY A 168 6.80 9.39 22.28
N THR A 169 7.39 9.00 21.15
CA THR A 169 8.15 7.75 20.98
C THR A 169 9.26 7.57 22.02
N THR A 170 9.94 8.64 22.44
CA THR A 170 10.93 8.60 23.55
C THR A 170 10.29 8.20 24.88
N SER A 171 9.07 8.66 25.16
CA SER A 171 8.36 8.26 26.37
C SER A 171 8.00 6.78 26.35
N LEU A 172 7.56 6.26 25.20
CA LEU A 172 7.38 4.81 25.03
C LEU A 172 8.69 4.05 25.28
N GLN A 173 9.78 4.43 24.60
CA GLN A 173 11.06 3.73 24.73
C GLN A 173 11.52 3.66 26.20
N LYS A 174 11.56 4.81 26.90
CA LYS A 174 12.05 4.88 28.27
C LYS A 174 11.17 4.11 29.25
N ASN A 175 9.86 4.15 29.09
CA ASN A 175 8.95 3.41 29.95
C ASN A 175 8.93 1.90 29.65
N ILE A 176 9.09 1.49 28.38
CA ILE A 176 9.23 0.08 28.00
C ILE A 176 10.55 -0.51 28.51
N LYS A 177 11.64 0.27 28.49
CA LYS A 177 12.96 -0.13 29.06
C LYS A 177 12.90 -0.50 30.55
N GLN A 178 11.86 -0.09 31.28
CA GLN A 178 11.70 -0.46 32.70
C GLN A 178 11.24 -1.92 32.89
N HIS A 179 10.78 -2.60 31.83
CA HIS A 179 10.27 -3.96 31.93
C HIS A 179 11.42 -4.99 31.85
N PRO A 180 11.57 -5.91 32.83
CA PRO A 180 12.74 -6.79 32.91
C PRO A 180 12.85 -7.78 31.74
N GLU A 181 11.73 -8.16 31.14
CA GLU A 181 11.70 -9.06 29.97
C GLU A 181 11.89 -8.34 28.63
N LEU A 182 12.05 -7.02 28.58
CA LEU A 182 12.13 -6.26 27.33
C LEU A 182 13.48 -5.56 27.20
N ARG A 183 14.04 -5.58 25.99
CA ARG A 183 15.24 -4.79 25.66
C ARG A 183 15.15 -4.21 24.25
N PHE A 184 15.92 -3.16 24.01
CA PHE A 184 16.06 -2.56 22.69
C PHE A 184 17.36 -3.02 22.00
N SER A 185 17.37 -3.01 20.66
CA SER A 185 18.55 -3.30 19.83
C SER A 185 19.69 -2.34 20.15
N ARG A 186 19.35 -1.09 20.40
CA ARG A 186 20.27 -0.08 20.91
C ARG A 186 20.08 0.13 22.41
N GLN A 187 21.18 0.07 23.15
CA GLN A 187 21.19 0.33 24.59
C GLN A 187 21.13 1.82 24.90
N ASP A 188 21.78 2.63 24.06
CA ASP A 188 21.62 4.08 24.05
C ASP A 188 20.17 4.47 23.66
N ASP A 189 19.80 5.72 23.90
CA ASP A 189 18.48 6.24 23.53
C ASP A 189 18.40 6.65 22.03
N HIS A 190 19.39 6.26 21.22
CA HIS A 190 19.46 6.57 19.80
C HIS A 190 18.53 5.66 18.97
N GLU A 191 18.26 6.09 17.74
CA GLU A 191 17.39 5.37 16.81
C GLU A 191 18.13 4.22 16.13
N GLU A 192 17.39 3.14 15.83
CA GLU A 192 17.87 2.03 15.02
C GLU A 192 17.95 2.44 13.55
N THR A 193 19.13 2.36 12.94
CA THR A 193 19.35 2.82 11.57
C THR A 193 19.30 1.70 10.54
N LEU A 194 19.29 0.43 10.96
CA LEU A 194 19.31 -0.71 10.05
C LEU A 194 18.16 -0.72 9.03
N PHE A 195 17.00 -0.17 9.41
CA PHE A 195 15.80 -0.09 8.58
C PHE A 195 15.47 1.34 8.10
N ALA A 196 16.37 2.31 8.31
CA ALA A 196 16.19 3.69 7.85
C ALA A 196 17.37 4.15 6.96
N PRO A 197 17.18 4.35 5.64
CA PRO A 197 18.26 4.62 4.67
C PRO A 197 18.96 5.98 4.83
N GLY A 198 18.44 6.89 5.67
CA GLY A 198 18.93 8.27 5.81
C GLY A 198 20.18 8.48 6.67
N TYR A 199 20.65 7.46 7.40
CA TYR A 199 21.86 7.54 8.23
C TYR A 199 22.90 6.54 7.72
N ILE A 200 23.59 6.90 6.64
CA ILE A 200 24.72 6.12 6.12
C ILE A 200 25.87 6.24 7.13
N HIS A 201 25.91 5.35 8.12
CA HIS A 201 27.12 5.11 8.88
C HIS A 201 28.03 4.17 8.08
N GLU A 202 29.32 4.51 8.04
CA GLU A 202 30.43 3.80 7.38
C GLU A 202 30.45 2.28 7.68
N TYR A 203 29.88 1.84 8.80
CA TYR A 203 29.77 0.43 9.20
C TYR A 203 28.52 -0.32 8.69
N THR A 204 27.48 0.36 8.21
CA THR A 204 26.20 -0.26 7.78
C THR A 204 26.08 -0.44 6.26
N GLY A 205 26.83 0.35 5.48
CA GLY A 205 27.06 0.11 4.04
C GLY A 205 25.82 0.19 3.16
N GLY A 206 24.96 1.20 3.40
CA GLY A 206 23.76 1.47 2.60
C GLY A 206 22.59 0.51 2.88
N PHE A 207 21.41 0.87 2.39
CA PHE A 207 20.19 0.06 2.53
C PHE A 207 20.30 -1.24 1.73
N ARG A 208 19.91 -2.38 2.31
CA ARG A 208 20.15 -3.72 1.74
C ARG A 208 18.87 -4.53 1.59
N MET A 209 18.75 -5.24 0.47
CA MET A 209 17.66 -6.18 0.22
C MET A 209 17.63 -7.35 1.21
N LEU A 210 18.80 -7.89 1.52
CA LEU A 210 19.01 -8.96 2.48
C LEU A 210 20.06 -8.49 3.51
N PRO A 211 19.90 -8.84 4.80
CA PRO A 211 20.92 -8.53 5.79
C PRO A 211 22.13 -9.44 5.60
N THR A 212 23.30 -8.98 6.01
CA THR A 212 24.43 -9.87 6.25
C THR A 212 24.18 -10.75 7.49
N GLU A 213 24.79 -11.93 7.56
CA GLU A 213 24.75 -12.75 8.78
C GLU A 213 25.26 -11.96 10.00
N THR A 214 26.28 -11.11 9.82
CA THR A 214 26.81 -10.24 10.88
C THR A 214 25.78 -9.25 11.39
N GLN A 215 24.97 -8.64 10.52
CA GLN A 215 23.90 -7.73 10.93
C GLN A 215 22.82 -8.46 11.74
N VAL A 216 22.41 -9.65 11.30
CA VAL A 216 21.44 -10.47 12.04
C VAL A 216 21.98 -10.85 13.42
N ASN A 217 23.23 -11.30 13.50
CA ASN A 217 23.86 -11.65 14.77
C ASN A 217 23.99 -10.44 15.71
N TYR A 218 24.46 -9.31 15.20
CA TYR A 218 24.65 -8.12 16.01
C TYR A 218 23.32 -7.61 16.58
N MET A 219 22.26 -7.61 15.78
CA MET A 219 20.92 -7.26 16.27
C MET A 219 20.43 -8.23 17.35
N ASN A 220 20.58 -9.54 17.11
CA ASN A 220 20.07 -10.55 18.02
C ASN A 220 20.79 -10.59 19.36
N CYS A 221 22.13 -10.48 19.39
CA CYS A 221 22.91 -10.69 20.62
C CYS A 221 23.98 -9.64 20.91
N GLY A 222 24.09 -8.57 20.12
CA GLY A 222 25.10 -7.51 20.29
C GLY A 222 26.52 -7.93 19.90
N LYS A 223 26.70 -9.09 19.25
CA LYS A 223 28.01 -9.66 18.88
C LYS A 223 27.99 -10.07 17.41
N ALA A 224 29.15 -10.05 16.75
CA ALA A 224 29.29 -10.51 15.37
C ALA A 224 28.96 -12.01 15.18
N ARG A 225 29.07 -12.80 16.25
CA ARG A 225 28.68 -14.22 16.32
C ARG A 225 27.88 -14.47 17.59
N CYS A 226 26.66 -14.99 17.47
CA CYS A 226 25.84 -15.39 18.61
C CYS A 226 26.06 -16.86 18.96
N GLN A 227 26.15 -17.18 20.24
CA GLN A 227 25.97 -18.54 20.74
C GLN A 227 24.51 -18.73 21.18
N GLN A 228 24.03 -19.98 21.28
CA GLN A 228 22.65 -20.27 21.69
C GLN A 228 22.30 -19.61 23.04
N LYS A 229 23.23 -19.66 24.00
CA LYS A 229 23.12 -18.99 25.31
C LYS A 229 22.94 -17.46 25.22
N ASP A 230 23.41 -16.83 24.14
CA ASP A 230 23.25 -15.39 23.92
C ASP A 230 21.86 -15.05 23.31
N LEU A 231 21.20 -16.01 22.67
CA LEU A 231 19.87 -15.86 22.07
C LEU A 231 18.75 -16.13 23.08
N ASP A 232 18.99 -17.04 24.03
CA ASP A 232 18.02 -17.55 25.01
C ASP A 232 17.96 -16.74 26.32
N ALA A 233 18.47 -15.51 26.33
CA ALA A 233 18.56 -14.67 27.53
C ALA A 233 17.20 -14.18 28.09
N GLY A 234 16.08 -14.85 27.77
CA GLY A 234 14.74 -14.59 28.31
C GLY A 234 14.09 -13.26 27.91
N THR A 235 14.82 -12.37 27.22
CA THR A 235 14.34 -11.03 26.87
C THR A 235 13.79 -10.97 25.45
N LYS A 236 12.64 -10.31 25.29
CA LYS A 236 12.06 -9.96 23.99
C LYS A 236 12.74 -8.71 23.47
N LEU A 237 13.40 -8.84 22.32
CA LEU A 237 14.10 -7.74 21.67
C LEU A 237 13.12 -6.87 20.88
N GLY A 238 13.25 -5.55 20.99
CA GLY A 238 12.60 -4.61 20.09
C GLY A 238 13.53 -3.55 19.54
N LEU A 239 13.01 -2.70 18.67
CA LEU A 239 13.73 -1.55 18.15
C LEU A 239 12.88 -0.29 18.24
N LYS A 240 13.53 0.86 18.07
CA LYS A 240 12.86 2.13 17.92
C LYS A 240 13.54 2.92 16.81
N ASN A 241 12.74 3.39 15.87
CA ASN A 241 13.11 4.48 14.99
C ASN A 241 11.85 5.33 14.72
N TYR A 242 11.82 6.56 15.21
CA TYR A 242 10.63 7.42 15.08
C TYR A 242 10.29 7.81 13.63
N MET A 243 11.23 7.67 12.70
CA MET A 243 11.06 7.95 11.27
C MET A 243 10.69 6.71 10.46
N LEU A 244 10.62 5.52 11.06
CA LEU A 244 10.45 4.29 10.29
C LEU A 244 9.11 4.22 9.55
N HIS A 245 8.08 4.89 10.06
CA HIS A 245 6.81 5.09 9.38
C HIS A 245 6.90 5.80 8.01
N ASN A 246 8.02 6.48 7.72
CA ASN A 246 8.28 7.15 6.44
C ASN A 246 9.08 6.29 5.45
N PHE A 247 9.53 5.09 5.86
CA PHE A 247 10.37 4.23 5.02
C PHE A 247 9.60 2.96 4.64
N ASP A 248 8.84 3.04 3.54
CA ASP A 248 7.96 1.95 3.07
C ASP A 248 8.71 0.61 2.90
N PHE A 249 9.96 0.65 2.40
CA PHE A 249 10.77 -0.55 2.29
C PHE A 249 11.21 -1.10 3.65
N GLY A 250 11.57 -0.23 4.60
CA GLY A 250 11.91 -0.64 5.96
C GLY A 250 10.72 -1.34 6.64
N LEU A 251 9.52 -0.78 6.47
CA LEU A 251 8.27 -1.39 6.94
C LEU A 251 7.97 -2.72 6.22
N ALA A 252 8.10 -2.77 4.90
CA ALA A 252 7.90 -4.01 4.13
C ALA A 252 8.88 -5.11 4.59
N THR A 253 10.12 -4.75 4.91
CA THR A 253 11.13 -5.67 5.43
C THR A 253 10.77 -6.19 6.81
N LEU A 254 10.39 -5.28 7.72
CA LEU A 254 9.91 -5.66 9.06
C LEU A 254 8.64 -6.53 9.00
N SER A 255 7.80 -6.36 7.99
CA SER A 255 6.57 -7.15 7.83
C SER A 255 6.84 -8.64 7.64
N LEU A 256 8.03 -8.99 7.13
CA LEU A 256 8.48 -10.37 6.97
C LEU A 256 8.76 -11.09 8.29
N ILE A 257 9.00 -10.35 9.37
CA ILE A 257 9.33 -10.90 10.68
C ILE A 257 8.06 -11.39 11.36
N ASP A 258 8.03 -12.69 11.64
CA ASP A 258 6.88 -13.35 12.23
C ASP A 258 6.63 -12.84 13.66
N ASN A 259 5.36 -12.59 13.99
CA ASN A 259 4.92 -12.11 15.31
C ASN A 259 5.50 -10.75 15.76
N LEU A 260 6.11 -9.97 14.85
CA LEU A 260 6.56 -8.62 15.17
C LEU A 260 5.37 -7.69 15.40
N VAL A 261 5.28 -7.09 16.59
CA VAL A 261 4.30 -6.06 16.94
C VAL A 261 4.83 -4.68 16.55
N VAL A 262 4.08 -3.93 15.76
CA VAL A 262 4.47 -2.58 15.34
C VAL A 262 3.67 -1.54 16.12
N ILE A 263 4.38 -0.58 16.72
CA ILE A 263 3.82 0.42 17.63
C ILE A 263 4.05 1.81 17.03
N ALA A 264 2.95 2.55 16.85
CA ALA A 264 2.98 3.95 16.48
C ALA A 264 2.25 4.80 17.52
N VAL A 265 2.86 5.89 17.97
CA VAL A 265 2.19 6.95 18.74
C VAL A 265 1.85 8.09 17.80
N VAL A 266 0.59 8.46 17.75
CA VAL A 266 0.09 9.58 16.95
C VAL A 266 -0.33 10.70 17.88
N CYS A 267 -0.28 11.93 17.39
CA CYS A 267 -0.69 13.11 18.12
C CYS A 267 -1.46 14.01 17.15
N ASP A 268 -2.01 15.10 17.67
CA ASP A 268 -2.63 16.11 16.83
C ASP A 268 -1.64 16.56 15.73
N PRO A 269 -2.00 16.47 14.42
CA PRO A 269 -1.12 16.86 13.32
C PRO A 269 -0.64 18.31 13.42
N LEU A 270 -1.46 19.20 13.96
CA LEU A 270 -1.12 20.60 14.15
C LEU A 270 -0.08 20.77 15.27
N ASP A 271 -0.24 20.07 16.38
CA ASP A 271 0.78 20.05 17.46
C ASP A 271 2.11 19.47 16.95
N ARG A 272 2.03 18.43 16.11
CA ARG A 272 3.20 17.80 15.47
C ARG A 272 3.90 18.78 14.53
N LEU A 273 3.14 19.52 13.73
CA LEU A 273 3.63 20.56 12.82
C LEU A 273 4.29 21.71 13.59
N GLU A 274 3.64 22.25 14.63
CA GLU A 274 4.22 23.31 15.48
C GLU A 274 5.57 22.87 16.06
N LYS A 275 5.65 21.61 16.52
CA LYS A 275 6.89 21.06 17.06
C LYS A 275 7.95 20.90 15.98
N ALA A 276 7.61 20.41 14.79
CA ALA A 276 8.55 20.27 13.68
C ALA A 276 9.13 21.63 13.27
N MET A 277 8.28 22.64 13.07
CA MET A 277 8.72 24.00 12.77
C MET A 277 9.64 24.56 13.86
N PHE A 278 9.23 24.45 15.13
CA PHE A 278 10.07 24.93 16.24
C PHE A 278 11.46 24.31 16.20
N TRP A 279 11.57 22.99 15.94
CA TRP A 279 12.87 22.31 15.89
C TRP A 279 13.70 22.77 14.68
N SER A 280 13.10 22.85 13.49
CA SER A 280 13.79 23.29 12.27
C SER A 280 14.37 24.70 12.41
N TYR A 281 13.60 25.65 12.98
CA TYR A 281 13.99 27.06 13.02
C TYR A 281 14.77 27.49 14.26
N CYS A 282 14.56 26.83 15.41
CA CYS A 282 15.23 27.22 16.65
C CYS A 282 16.45 26.39 16.99
N GLN A 283 16.54 25.15 16.50
CA GLN A 283 17.60 24.23 16.92
C GLN A 283 18.66 24.03 15.85
N PHE A 284 18.31 24.14 14.56
CA PHE A 284 19.25 23.93 13.45
C PHE A 284 19.71 25.22 12.77
N GLU A 285 18.84 26.23 12.67
CA GLU A 285 19.23 27.58 12.29
C GLU A 285 19.58 28.34 13.56
N ASN A 286 20.86 28.71 13.72
CA ASN A 286 21.48 29.29 14.92
C ASN A 286 20.96 30.72 15.22
N THR A 287 19.64 30.89 15.34
CA THR A 287 18.96 32.17 15.48
C THR A 287 18.70 32.42 16.96
N THR A 288 19.28 33.50 17.49
CA THR A 288 19.13 33.96 18.89
C THR A 288 17.72 34.50 19.21
N GLN A 289 16.75 34.36 18.29
CA GLN A 289 15.43 35.01 18.33
C GLN A 289 14.26 34.03 18.54
N CYS A 290 14.48 32.88 19.17
CA CYS A 290 13.39 31.98 19.56
C CYS A 290 12.66 32.45 20.83
N SER A 291 12.11 33.67 20.75
CA SER A 291 11.04 34.09 21.66
C SER A 291 9.73 33.44 21.18
N SER A 292 9.14 32.61 22.05
CA SER A 292 7.90 31.88 21.79
C SER A 292 6.86 32.75 21.10
N GLY A 293 6.33 32.31 19.95
CA GLY A 293 5.21 32.96 19.26
C GLY A 293 5.53 33.86 18.06
N ARG A 294 6.81 34.16 17.75
CA ARG A 294 7.18 34.96 16.55
C ARG A 294 7.73 34.14 15.38
N ILE A 295 8.07 32.87 15.60
CA ILE A 295 8.69 32.01 14.58
C ILE A 295 7.81 31.95 13.32
N PHE A 296 6.49 31.81 13.50
CA PHE A 296 5.57 31.72 12.38
C PHE A 296 5.41 33.05 11.62
N ASP A 297 5.55 34.19 12.31
CA ASP A 297 5.56 35.52 11.66
C ASP A 297 6.81 35.75 10.84
N GLU A 298 7.98 35.40 11.39
CA GLU A 298 9.25 35.52 10.68
C GLU A 298 9.28 34.63 9.44
N LEU A 299 8.69 33.43 9.53
CA LEU A 299 8.54 32.54 8.39
C LEU A 299 7.75 33.18 7.26
N LEU A 300 6.54 33.65 7.56
CA LEU A 300 5.63 34.17 6.54
C LEU A 300 6.12 35.46 5.86
N LYS A 301 7.20 36.09 6.34
CA LYS A 301 7.84 37.20 5.61
C LYS A 301 8.42 36.75 4.26
N ASN A 302 8.91 35.51 4.18
CA ASN A 302 9.67 35.01 3.02
C ASN A 302 9.08 33.73 2.39
N THR A 303 7.94 33.24 2.89
CA THR A 303 7.29 32.01 2.42
C THR A 303 5.78 32.10 2.63
N THR A 304 4.99 31.32 1.87
CA THR A 304 3.54 31.22 2.08
C THR A 304 3.16 30.12 3.08
N VAL A 305 1.91 30.14 3.58
CA VAL A 305 1.37 29.04 4.40
C VAL A 305 1.47 27.70 3.66
N ALA A 306 1.11 27.68 2.37
CA ALA A 306 1.19 26.50 1.52
C ALA A 306 2.62 25.94 1.42
N ASP A 307 3.62 26.81 1.26
CA ASP A 307 5.02 26.38 1.21
C ASP A 307 5.49 25.79 2.56
N VAL A 308 5.02 26.34 3.68
CA VAL A 308 5.31 25.81 5.03
C VAL A 308 4.64 24.45 5.22
N VAL A 309 3.39 24.30 4.79
CA VAL A 309 2.66 23.01 4.82
C VAL A 309 3.42 21.97 3.99
N GLU A 310 3.78 22.32 2.76
CA GLU A 310 4.45 21.41 1.83
C GLU A 310 5.82 20.98 2.35
N ARG A 311 6.61 21.93 2.88
CA ARG A 311 7.91 21.65 3.49
C ARG A 311 7.82 20.68 4.68
N HIS A 312 6.71 20.71 5.41
CA HIS A 312 6.47 19.88 6.58
C HIS A 312 5.39 18.81 6.35
N ARG A 313 5.08 18.48 5.09
CA ARG A 313 3.99 17.57 4.71
C ARG A 313 4.08 16.22 5.41
N GLU A 314 5.28 15.70 5.61
CA GLU A 314 5.53 14.44 6.34
C GLU A 314 5.08 14.47 7.81
N HIS A 315 5.10 15.65 8.44
CA HIS A 315 4.60 15.88 9.79
C HIS A 315 3.09 16.14 9.83
N TRP A 316 2.44 16.32 8.69
CA TRP A 316 1.01 16.52 8.59
C TRP A 316 0.25 15.23 8.24
N VAL A 317 0.74 14.47 7.25
CA VAL A 317 0.03 13.32 6.66
C VAL A 317 0.20 12.04 7.50
N ALA A 318 -0.47 11.97 8.66
CA ALA A 318 -0.44 10.78 9.53
C ALA A 318 -1.34 9.64 9.02
N ALA A 319 -2.51 9.96 8.44
CA ALA A 319 -3.51 8.96 8.07
C ALA A 319 -3.01 7.95 7.03
N GLU A 320 -2.33 8.42 5.98
CA GLU A 320 -1.75 7.56 4.95
C GLU A 320 -0.71 6.61 5.54
N ARG A 321 0.17 7.12 6.42
CA ARG A 321 1.20 6.29 7.06
C ARG A 321 0.58 5.26 8.00
N ILE A 322 -0.50 5.60 8.71
CA ILE A 322 -1.26 4.64 9.53
C ILE A 322 -1.87 3.54 8.66
N ARG A 323 -2.45 3.89 7.50
CA ARG A 323 -3.00 2.90 6.55
C ARG A 323 -1.92 1.91 6.10
N VAL A 324 -0.73 2.40 5.75
CA VAL A 324 0.42 1.54 5.40
C VAL A 324 0.75 0.53 6.52
N LEU A 325 0.76 0.98 7.79
CA LEU A 325 1.00 0.08 8.92
C LEU A 325 -0.08 -1.01 9.04
N PHE A 326 -1.36 -0.67 8.88
CA PHE A 326 -2.43 -1.65 8.90
C PHE A 326 -2.39 -2.61 7.71
N THR A 327 -2.03 -2.14 6.52
CA THR A 327 -1.85 -2.99 5.33
C THR A 327 -0.73 -4.01 5.51
N LEU A 328 0.39 -3.63 6.14
CA LEU A 328 1.56 -4.51 6.25
C LEU A 328 1.53 -5.43 7.47
N PHE A 329 0.98 -4.96 8.59
CA PHE A 329 1.08 -5.65 9.88
C PHE A 329 -0.28 -6.09 10.43
N GLU A 330 -1.38 -5.61 9.85
CA GLU A 330 -2.76 -5.99 10.21
C GLU A 330 -3.00 -5.94 11.73
N ARG A 331 -3.38 -7.09 12.32
CA ARG A 331 -3.63 -7.25 13.75
C ARG A 331 -2.38 -7.06 14.61
N ARG A 332 -1.18 -7.05 14.04
CA ARG A 332 0.09 -6.81 14.75
C ARG A 332 0.39 -5.32 14.97
N THR A 333 -0.46 -4.43 14.48
CA THR A 333 -0.30 -2.97 14.67
C THR A 333 -0.92 -2.48 15.98
N ILE A 334 -0.27 -1.53 16.64
CA ILE A 334 -0.79 -0.74 17.75
C ILE A 334 -0.62 0.73 17.38
N VAL A 335 -1.73 1.45 17.27
CA VAL A 335 -1.73 2.91 17.12
C VAL A 335 -2.31 3.50 18.39
N ALA A 336 -1.53 4.30 19.11
CA ALA A 336 -1.95 4.94 20.34
C ALA A 336 -1.92 6.46 20.16
N HIS A 337 -3.01 7.13 20.55
CA HIS A 337 -2.99 8.59 20.63
C HIS A 337 -2.12 9.04 21.82
N GLN A 338 -1.37 10.12 21.64
CA GLN A 338 -0.41 10.65 22.61
C GLN A 338 -1.05 10.96 23.98
N SER A 339 -2.33 11.35 23.99
CA SER A 339 -3.07 11.58 25.24
C SER A 339 -3.09 10.37 26.16
N LEU A 340 -3.05 9.13 25.63
CA LEU A 340 -2.99 7.92 26.45
C LEU A 340 -1.70 7.82 27.27
N LEU A 341 -0.59 8.39 26.80
CA LEU A 341 0.65 8.49 27.58
C LEU A 341 0.50 9.38 28.82
N ARG A 342 -0.51 10.28 28.82
CA ARG A 342 -0.82 11.20 29.93
C ARG A 342 -1.93 10.66 30.82
N ASP A 343 -3.05 10.32 30.18
CA ASP A 343 -4.33 10.23 30.85
C ASP A 343 -4.60 8.79 31.30
N ARG A 344 -4.04 7.80 30.59
CA ARG A 344 -4.23 6.36 30.88
C ARG A 344 -2.99 5.52 30.58
N PRO A 345 -1.80 5.87 31.13
CA PRO A 345 -0.57 5.17 30.77
C PRO A 345 -0.61 3.69 31.16
N GLN A 346 -1.18 3.33 32.32
CA GLN A 346 -1.31 1.93 32.75
C GLN A 346 -2.10 1.09 31.74
N GLN A 347 -3.18 1.63 31.16
CA GLN A 347 -3.98 0.95 30.14
C GLN A 347 -3.17 0.74 28.85
N LEU A 348 -2.45 1.78 28.40
CA LEU A 348 -1.62 1.71 27.20
C LEU A 348 -0.50 0.68 27.36
N TYR A 349 0.31 0.78 28.41
CA TYR A 349 1.44 -0.14 28.61
C TYR A 349 0.97 -1.57 28.90
N GLY A 350 -0.14 -1.76 29.62
CA GLY A 350 -0.74 -3.08 29.81
C GLY A 350 -1.16 -3.74 28.48
N LEU A 351 -1.74 -2.98 27.54
CA LEU A 351 -2.04 -3.48 26.20
C LEU A 351 -0.76 -3.81 25.41
N LEU A 352 0.25 -2.92 25.46
CA LEU A 352 1.53 -3.13 24.78
C LEU A 352 2.18 -4.43 25.26
N PHE A 353 2.36 -4.61 26.56
CA PHE A 353 3.02 -5.79 27.15
C PHE A 353 2.28 -7.09 26.83
N ARG A 354 0.94 -7.10 26.96
CA ARG A 354 0.13 -8.25 26.58
C ARG A 354 0.31 -8.62 25.10
N LYS A 355 0.34 -7.64 24.21
CA LYS A 355 0.44 -7.86 22.77
C LYS A 355 1.85 -8.28 22.35
N ILE A 356 2.88 -7.81 23.04
CA ILE A 356 4.28 -8.27 22.89
C ILE A 356 4.46 -9.69 23.45
N GLY A 357 3.58 -10.11 24.38
CA GLY A 357 3.61 -11.43 25.01
C GLY A 357 4.54 -11.51 26.20
N VAL A 358 4.55 -10.47 27.04
CA VAL A 358 5.25 -10.44 28.34
C VAL A 358 4.28 -10.20 29.49
N GLY A 359 4.74 -10.47 30.72
CA GLY A 359 3.94 -10.28 31.92
C GLY A 359 3.60 -8.81 32.23
N PRO A 360 2.88 -8.55 33.33
CA PRO A 360 2.74 -7.20 33.84
C PRO A 360 4.10 -6.64 34.31
N PRO A 361 4.29 -5.32 34.30
CA PRO A 361 5.51 -4.70 34.82
C PRO A 361 5.61 -4.89 36.35
N PRO A 362 6.79 -4.62 36.94
CA PRO A 362 6.94 -4.59 38.40
C PRO A 362 5.87 -3.74 39.09
N ALA A 363 5.43 -4.18 40.28
CA ALA A 363 4.46 -3.43 41.06
C ALA A 363 4.99 -2.01 41.37
N GLY A 364 4.15 -0.99 41.16
CA GLY A 364 4.52 0.41 41.41
C GLY A 364 5.30 1.09 40.28
N THR A 365 5.48 0.47 39.11
CA THR A 365 6.08 1.12 37.93
C THR A 365 5.38 2.44 37.62
N GLN A 366 6.16 3.52 37.56
CA GLN A 366 5.71 4.85 37.18
C GLN A 366 6.02 5.14 35.70
N TYR A 367 5.06 5.75 35.02
CA TYR A 367 5.19 6.10 33.61
C TYR A 367 5.37 7.60 33.46
N HIS A 368 6.55 8.01 32.99
CA HIS A 368 6.88 9.43 32.84
C HIS A 368 6.73 9.91 31.39
N ARG A 369 6.50 11.22 31.26
CA ARG A 369 6.46 11.96 30.01
C ARG A 369 7.84 12.60 29.77
N TYR A 370 8.59 12.06 28.83
CA TYR A 370 9.91 12.57 28.46
C TYR A 370 9.83 13.48 27.24
N ASN A 371 10.73 14.47 27.16
CA ASN A 371 10.82 15.45 26.06
C ASN A 371 9.46 16.13 25.75
N SER A 372 8.69 16.39 26.81
CA SER A 372 7.35 16.95 26.75
C SER A 372 7.36 18.33 27.38
N VAL A 373 7.41 19.36 26.54
CA VAL A 373 7.23 20.76 26.95
C VAL A 373 5.81 21.16 26.55
N GLY A 374 4.99 21.60 27.51
CA GLY A 374 3.65 22.14 27.24
C GLY A 374 3.71 23.59 26.74
N GLY A 375 2.58 24.08 26.23
CA GLY A 375 2.46 25.46 25.74
C GLY A 375 2.66 25.61 24.23
N GLU A 376 2.25 26.78 23.74
CA GLU A 376 2.35 27.17 22.33
C GLU A 376 3.82 27.43 21.94
N ARG A 377 4.24 26.99 20.75
CA ARG A 377 5.64 27.14 20.31
C ARG A 377 5.82 28.26 19.30
N THR A 378 5.00 28.24 18.25
CA THR A 378 5.20 29.08 17.06
C THR A 378 4.20 30.23 16.97
N GLY A 379 3.10 30.17 17.73
CA GLY A 379 1.99 31.13 17.66
C GLY A 379 0.95 30.79 16.60
N LEU A 380 1.07 29.62 15.94
CA LEU A 380 0.13 29.16 14.91
C LEU A 380 -1.27 28.91 15.49
N CYS A 381 -1.36 28.34 16.69
CA CYS A 381 -2.65 28.10 17.37
C CYS A 381 -3.52 29.35 17.58
N ARG A 382 -2.94 30.57 17.56
CA ARG A 382 -3.69 31.83 17.69
C ARG A 382 -4.27 32.34 16.37
N ARG A 383 -3.93 31.72 15.23
CA ARG A 383 -4.26 32.21 13.88
C ARG A 383 -5.39 31.43 13.23
N LYS A 384 -6.62 31.65 13.70
CA LYS A 384 -7.82 30.96 13.21
C LYS A 384 -7.98 30.96 11.68
N LYS A 385 -7.63 32.05 10.99
CA LYS A 385 -7.72 32.15 9.52
C LYS A 385 -6.77 31.18 8.82
N ILE A 386 -5.53 31.10 9.30
CA ILE A 386 -4.51 30.19 8.75
C ILE A 386 -4.83 28.75 9.13
N LEU A 387 -5.31 28.51 10.36
CA LEU A 387 -5.80 27.19 10.78
C LEU A 387 -6.98 26.69 9.93
N ALA A 388 -7.82 27.58 9.43
CA ALA A 388 -8.89 27.22 8.50
C ALA A 388 -8.32 26.77 7.14
N GLU A 389 -7.21 27.34 6.68
CA GLU A 389 -6.49 26.86 5.48
C GLU A 389 -5.92 25.45 5.72
N PHE A 390 -5.44 25.14 6.93
CA PHE A 390 -4.97 23.79 7.29
C PHE A 390 -6.08 22.74 7.38
N GLN A 391 -7.32 23.13 7.71
CA GLN A 391 -8.46 22.20 7.80
C GLN A 391 -9.01 21.77 6.43
N ASP A 392 -8.64 22.47 5.35
CA ASP A 392 -9.12 22.24 3.98
C ASP A 392 -8.26 21.20 3.20
N ASP A 393 -7.14 20.75 3.78
CA ASP A 393 -6.15 19.83 3.19
C ASP A 393 -6.16 18.40 3.79
N GLY A 394 -7.33 17.90 4.21
CA GLY A 394 -7.56 16.46 4.12
C GLY A 394 -7.38 15.99 2.67
N PRO A 395 -7.20 14.69 2.36
CA PRO A 395 -7.27 14.26 0.96
C PRO A 395 -8.56 14.83 0.37
N LYS A 396 -8.45 15.73 -0.61
CA LYS A 396 -9.61 16.35 -1.24
C LYS A 396 -10.52 15.21 -1.64
N LYS A 397 -11.70 15.12 -1.01
CA LYS A 397 -12.68 14.10 -1.38
C LYS A 397 -12.85 14.20 -2.89
N SER A 398 -12.73 13.09 -3.59
CA SER A 398 -13.00 13.06 -5.03
C SER A 398 -14.44 13.55 -5.26
N ALA A 399 -14.76 14.03 -6.46
CA ALA A 399 -16.14 14.42 -6.76
C ALA A 399 -17.12 13.26 -6.52
N VAL A 400 -16.69 12.03 -6.82
CA VAL A 400 -17.42 10.78 -6.52
C VAL A 400 -17.64 10.59 -5.02
N ASP A 401 -16.62 10.81 -4.17
CA ASP A 401 -16.78 10.68 -2.72
C ASP A 401 -17.73 11.74 -2.15
N LYS A 402 -17.67 12.99 -2.65
CA LYS A 402 -18.59 14.05 -2.25
C LYS A 402 -20.03 13.68 -2.64
N LEU A 403 -20.23 13.16 -3.85
CA LEU A 403 -21.54 12.68 -4.29
C LEU A 403 -22.05 11.52 -3.44
N HIS A 404 -21.17 10.61 -3.04
CA HIS A 404 -21.54 9.50 -2.17
C HIS A 404 -22.01 9.99 -0.79
N ASP A 405 -21.36 10.99 -0.21
CA ASP A 405 -21.84 11.60 1.04
C ASP A 405 -23.23 12.22 0.84
N ILE A 406 -23.45 12.95 -0.27
CA ILE A 406 -24.74 13.58 -0.59
C ILE A 406 -25.84 12.52 -0.75
N ALA A 407 -25.54 11.41 -1.43
CA ALA A 407 -26.47 10.31 -1.61
C ALA A 407 -26.85 9.66 -0.26
N LEU A 408 -25.86 9.43 0.61
CA LEU A 408 -26.10 8.88 1.95
C LEU A 408 -26.98 9.81 2.80
N ASP A 409 -26.69 11.11 2.79
CA ASP A 409 -27.49 12.11 3.52
C ASP A 409 -28.94 12.18 3.00
N ALA A 410 -29.16 11.85 1.73
CA ALA A 410 -30.48 11.72 1.12
C ALA A 410 -31.18 10.37 1.39
N GLY A 411 -30.58 9.47 2.18
CA GLY A 411 -31.14 8.15 2.50
C GLY A 411 -30.95 7.09 1.41
N CYS A 412 -30.02 7.32 0.47
CA CYS A 412 -29.60 6.31 -0.49
C CYS A 412 -28.45 5.48 0.10
N GLU A 413 -28.72 4.21 0.39
CA GLU A 413 -27.70 3.27 0.89
C GLU A 413 -26.62 2.95 -0.16
N THR A 414 -26.93 3.16 -1.45
CA THR A 414 -26.01 2.91 -2.57
C THR A 414 -26.11 4.00 -3.63
N MET A 415 -25.02 4.19 -4.39
CA MET A 415 -25.00 5.10 -5.53
C MET A 415 -25.96 4.67 -6.63
N LEU A 416 -26.18 3.36 -6.79
CA LEU A 416 -27.16 2.85 -7.75
C LEU A 416 -28.60 3.27 -7.38
N LYS A 417 -28.94 3.28 -6.09
CA LYS A 417 -30.24 3.80 -5.64
C LYS A 417 -30.36 5.30 -5.94
N ALA A 418 -29.33 6.09 -5.63
CA ALA A 418 -29.31 7.52 -5.94
C ALA A 418 -29.45 7.80 -7.45
N TRP A 419 -28.78 7.00 -8.27
CA TRP A 419 -28.85 7.06 -9.73
C TRP A 419 -30.29 6.94 -10.24
N PHE A 420 -31.00 5.87 -9.87
CA PHE A 420 -32.36 5.63 -10.34
C PHE A 420 -33.41 6.51 -9.67
N GLN A 421 -33.19 6.94 -8.43
CA GLN A 421 -34.17 7.68 -7.65
C GLN A 421 -34.15 9.18 -7.96
N PHE A 422 -32.97 9.77 -8.14
CA PHE A 422 -32.82 11.23 -8.19
C PHE A 422 -32.20 11.76 -9.49
N LEU A 423 -31.47 10.95 -10.24
CA LEU A 423 -30.60 11.46 -11.32
C LEU A 423 -31.08 11.00 -12.71
N ASP A 424 -30.87 9.75 -13.08
CA ASP A 424 -31.27 9.16 -14.38
C ASP A 424 -32.78 8.83 -14.39
N THR A 425 -33.59 9.87 -14.22
CA THR A 425 -35.04 9.75 -14.04
C THR A 425 -35.76 9.39 -15.34
N ASP A 426 -35.15 9.68 -16.48
CA ASP A 426 -35.65 9.30 -17.80
C ASP A 426 -35.16 7.91 -18.26
N HIS A 427 -34.22 7.31 -17.52
CA HIS A 427 -33.57 6.04 -17.81
C HIS A 427 -32.79 6.02 -19.14
N SER A 428 -32.22 7.16 -19.51
CA SER A 428 -31.30 7.30 -20.65
C SER A 428 -29.95 6.63 -20.38
N GLY A 429 -29.64 6.31 -19.13
CA GLY A 429 -28.41 5.65 -18.68
C GLY A 429 -27.16 6.53 -18.76
N ARG A 430 -27.38 7.86 -18.81
CA ARG A 430 -26.40 8.93 -18.57
C ARG A 430 -27.15 10.07 -17.89
N ILE A 431 -26.43 10.94 -17.17
CA ILE A 431 -27.04 12.09 -16.50
C ILE A 431 -26.64 13.34 -17.25
N ASP A 432 -27.61 14.09 -17.77
CA ASP A 432 -27.33 15.43 -18.31
C ASP A 432 -27.24 16.49 -17.20
N TYR A 433 -26.76 17.70 -17.51
CA TYR A 433 -26.58 18.74 -16.48
C TYR A 433 -27.90 19.14 -15.80
N THR A 434 -29.02 19.07 -16.51
CA THR A 434 -30.34 19.43 -15.99
C THR A 434 -30.81 18.39 -14.97
N GLU A 435 -30.64 17.11 -15.29
CA GLU A 435 -30.89 15.99 -14.39
C GLU A 435 -29.98 16.05 -13.17
N PHE A 436 -28.69 16.36 -13.37
CA PHE A 436 -27.72 16.49 -12.28
C PHE A 436 -28.06 17.62 -11.30
N ASP A 437 -28.31 18.83 -11.80
CA ASP A 437 -28.65 19.99 -10.97
C ASP A 437 -29.98 19.78 -10.22
N LYS A 438 -30.98 19.20 -10.89
CA LYS A 438 -32.24 18.86 -10.25
C LYS A 438 -32.08 17.76 -9.20
N GLY A 439 -31.39 16.68 -9.53
CA GLY A 439 -31.18 15.55 -8.62
C GLY A 439 -30.44 15.93 -7.35
N LEU A 440 -29.41 16.79 -7.45
CA LEU A 440 -28.73 17.34 -6.27
C LEU A 440 -29.67 18.17 -5.38
N LYS A 441 -30.56 18.97 -5.96
CA LYS A 441 -31.56 19.73 -5.20
C LYS A 441 -32.58 18.81 -4.52
N ASP A 442 -33.00 17.75 -5.20
CA ASP A 442 -33.93 16.77 -4.65
C ASP A 442 -33.29 15.98 -3.49
N MET A 443 -31.97 15.70 -3.58
CA MET A 443 -31.12 15.16 -2.52
C MET A 443 -30.75 16.18 -1.42
N LYS A 444 -31.33 17.38 -1.43
CA LYS A 444 -31.10 18.45 -0.42
C LYS A 444 -29.65 18.92 -0.31
N PHE A 445 -28.88 18.80 -1.38
CA PHE A 445 -27.54 19.39 -1.44
C PHE A 445 -27.62 20.92 -1.25
N THR A 446 -26.91 21.44 -0.25
CA THR A 446 -26.96 22.87 0.13
C THR A 446 -25.96 23.73 -0.65
N GLY A 447 -25.23 23.16 -1.60
CA GLY A 447 -24.29 23.90 -2.44
C GLY A 447 -25.02 24.87 -3.38
N GLY A 448 -24.43 26.05 -3.60
CA GLY A 448 -24.92 27.00 -4.58
C GLY A 448 -24.58 26.58 -6.02
N PRO A 449 -25.07 27.32 -7.04
CA PRO A 449 -24.87 27.00 -8.45
C PRO A 449 -23.40 26.81 -8.85
N LYS A 450 -22.48 27.56 -8.22
CA LYS A 450 -21.04 27.44 -8.46
C LYS A 450 -20.48 26.09 -7.99
N GLN A 451 -20.93 25.60 -6.83
CA GLN A 451 -20.50 24.32 -6.29
C GLN A 451 -21.07 23.15 -7.11
N THR A 452 -22.34 23.24 -7.51
CA THR A 452 -22.97 22.27 -8.42
C THR A 452 -22.22 22.17 -9.75
N HIS A 453 -21.94 23.32 -10.39
CA HIS A 453 -21.22 23.34 -11.65
C HIS A 453 -19.79 22.80 -11.53
N LYS A 454 -19.13 23.08 -10.40
CA LYS A 454 -17.80 22.53 -10.12
C LYS A 454 -17.84 21.00 -9.98
N LEU A 455 -18.81 20.46 -9.23
CA LEU A 455 -18.96 19.01 -9.10
C LEU A 455 -19.21 18.34 -10.46
N TRP A 456 -20.05 18.94 -11.30
CA TRP A 456 -20.28 18.48 -12.67
C TRP A 456 -18.98 18.38 -13.47
N GLN A 457 -18.18 19.46 -13.51
CA GLN A 457 -16.92 19.50 -14.25
C GLN A 457 -15.89 18.50 -13.74
N GLU A 458 -15.90 18.19 -12.43
CA GLU A 458 -15.00 17.19 -11.85
C GLU A 458 -15.44 15.74 -12.14
N LEU A 459 -16.67 15.50 -12.58
CA LEU A 459 -17.23 14.16 -12.86
C LEU A 459 -17.28 13.85 -14.36
N ASP A 460 -17.60 14.84 -15.18
CA ASP A 460 -17.60 14.76 -16.66
C ASP A 460 -16.14 14.82 -17.17
N ASP A 461 -15.32 13.85 -16.77
CA ASP A 461 -13.87 13.79 -17.02
C ASP A 461 -13.57 13.73 -18.53
N ASP A 462 -14.43 13.05 -19.30
CA ASP A 462 -14.32 12.98 -20.76
C ASP A 462 -14.92 14.19 -21.49
N MET A 463 -15.51 15.15 -20.76
CA MET A 463 -16.22 16.32 -21.26
C MET A 463 -17.28 15.97 -22.32
N SER A 464 -17.91 14.80 -22.21
CA SER A 464 -18.96 14.38 -23.15
C SER A 464 -20.25 15.18 -22.98
N GLY A 465 -20.36 15.95 -21.90
CA GLY A 465 -21.56 16.72 -21.56
C GLY A 465 -22.64 15.86 -20.91
N ALA A 466 -22.32 14.63 -20.50
CA ALA A 466 -23.21 13.75 -19.78
C ALA A 466 -22.41 12.76 -18.91
N ILE A 467 -22.77 12.66 -17.63
CA ILE A 467 -22.08 11.76 -16.68
C ILE A 467 -22.57 10.33 -16.88
N SER A 468 -21.66 9.40 -17.14
CA SER A 468 -21.93 7.97 -17.17
C SER A 468 -21.92 7.34 -15.77
N PHE A 469 -22.49 6.15 -15.61
CA PHE A 469 -22.47 5.45 -14.32
C PHE A 469 -21.03 5.17 -13.84
N ASP A 470 -20.12 4.87 -14.78
CA ASP A 470 -18.70 4.63 -14.52
C ASP A 470 -17.98 5.86 -13.95
N GLU A 471 -18.40 7.07 -14.33
CA GLU A 471 -17.87 8.35 -13.81
C GLU A 471 -18.54 8.77 -12.49
N PHE A 472 -19.74 8.25 -12.23
CA PHE A 472 -20.55 8.59 -11.07
C PHE A 472 -20.22 7.75 -9.82
N THR A 473 -19.56 6.60 -9.98
CA THR A 473 -19.33 5.64 -8.89
C THR A 473 -17.90 5.10 -8.87
N ARG A 474 -17.61 4.24 -7.89
CA ARG A 474 -16.34 3.54 -7.75
C ARG A 474 -16.22 2.39 -8.77
N PRO A 475 -15.00 2.03 -9.20
CA PRO A 475 -14.81 1.01 -10.23
C PRO A 475 -15.48 -0.34 -9.93
N GLU A 476 -15.50 -0.77 -8.67
CA GLU A 476 -16.14 -2.03 -8.25
C GLU A 476 -17.66 -2.02 -8.43
N GLU A 477 -18.34 -0.91 -8.12
CA GLU A 477 -19.78 -0.77 -8.30
C GLU A 477 -20.13 -0.64 -9.78
N ALA A 478 -19.31 0.09 -10.54
CA ALA A 478 -19.46 0.24 -11.99
C ALA A 478 -19.35 -1.12 -12.71
N GLU A 479 -18.36 -1.94 -12.34
CA GLU A 479 -18.21 -3.28 -12.92
C GLU A 479 -19.39 -4.19 -12.59
N LEU A 480 -19.86 -4.17 -11.34
CA LEU A 480 -21.04 -4.94 -10.92
C LEU A 480 -22.29 -4.53 -11.72
N TRP A 481 -22.54 -3.22 -11.85
CA TRP A 481 -23.66 -2.70 -12.63
C TRP A 481 -23.54 -3.02 -14.13
N ARG A 482 -22.35 -2.88 -14.73
CA ARG A 482 -22.10 -3.23 -16.13
C ARG A 482 -22.36 -4.70 -16.39
N SER A 483 -21.90 -5.58 -15.49
CA SER A 483 -22.15 -7.03 -15.55
C SER A 483 -23.64 -7.34 -15.49
N PHE A 484 -24.35 -6.78 -14.50
CA PHE A 484 -25.79 -7.00 -14.32
C PHE A 484 -26.62 -6.48 -15.49
N SER A 485 -26.36 -5.25 -15.95
CA SER A 485 -27.07 -4.64 -17.08
C SER A 485 -26.91 -5.45 -18.37
N LYS A 486 -25.69 -5.94 -18.63
CA LYS A 486 -25.40 -6.81 -19.77
C LYS A 486 -26.10 -8.16 -19.65
N PHE A 487 -26.11 -8.75 -18.47
CA PHE A 487 -26.87 -9.97 -18.19
C PHE A 487 -28.35 -9.74 -18.54
N VAL A 488 -28.97 -8.68 -18.02
CA VAL A 488 -30.39 -8.37 -18.25
C VAL A 488 -30.67 -8.14 -19.74
N GLY A 489 -29.88 -7.30 -20.41
CA GLY A 489 -30.05 -7.01 -21.84
C GLY A 489 -29.83 -8.20 -22.76
N SER A 490 -29.06 -9.20 -22.33
CA SER A 490 -28.84 -10.42 -23.12
C SER A 490 -29.85 -11.54 -22.85
N THR A 491 -30.52 -11.51 -21.69
CA THR A 491 -31.34 -12.63 -21.18
C THR A 491 -32.83 -12.44 -21.41
N PHE A 492 -33.30 -11.19 -21.34
CA PHE A 492 -34.73 -10.86 -21.42
C PHE A 492 -35.07 -10.15 -22.73
N ALA A 493 -36.33 -10.28 -23.18
CA ALA A 493 -36.78 -9.62 -24.39
C ALA A 493 -37.20 -8.16 -24.19
N GLY A 494 -37.32 -7.72 -22.94
CA GLY A 494 -37.76 -6.39 -22.51
C GLY A 494 -38.34 -6.42 -21.11
N THR A 495 -38.76 -5.26 -20.60
CA THR A 495 -39.21 -5.07 -19.22
C THR A 495 -40.34 -6.03 -18.82
N LYS A 496 -41.39 -6.11 -19.64
CA LYS A 496 -42.55 -6.98 -19.38
C LYS A 496 -42.20 -8.45 -19.42
N ASP A 497 -41.23 -8.84 -20.26
CA ASP A 497 -40.77 -10.21 -20.35
C ASP A 497 -40.00 -10.61 -19.08
N MET A 498 -39.10 -9.74 -18.60
CA MET A 498 -38.35 -9.96 -17.38
C MET A 498 -39.27 -10.18 -16.17
N LEU A 499 -40.19 -9.24 -15.91
CA LEU A 499 -41.11 -9.35 -14.77
C LEU A 499 -41.93 -10.65 -14.83
N ARG A 500 -42.54 -10.93 -15.99
CA ARG A 500 -43.35 -12.14 -16.19
C ARG A 500 -42.56 -13.43 -15.98
N ARG A 501 -41.32 -13.50 -16.46
CA ARG A 501 -40.48 -14.71 -16.37
C ARG A 501 -39.97 -14.96 -14.96
N LEU A 502 -39.59 -13.91 -14.23
CA LEU A 502 -39.17 -14.03 -12.82
C LEU A 502 -40.35 -14.45 -11.94
N GLN A 503 -41.51 -13.78 -12.05
CA GLN A 503 -42.73 -14.16 -11.31
C GLN A 503 -43.15 -15.60 -11.61
N LYS A 504 -43.15 -16.00 -12.89
CA LYS A 504 -43.51 -17.37 -13.27
C LYS A 504 -42.55 -18.39 -12.66
N HIS A 505 -41.24 -18.17 -12.77
CA HIS A 505 -40.25 -19.09 -12.21
C HIS A 505 -40.44 -19.24 -10.70
N TYR A 506 -40.62 -18.14 -9.98
CA TYR A 506 -40.86 -18.15 -8.53
C TYR A 506 -42.13 -18.92 -8.15
N ALA A 507 -43.25 -18.69 -8.86
CA ALA A 507 -44.50 -19.41 -8.63
C ALA A 507 -44.35 -20.92 -8.87
N ASP A 508 -43.68 -21.29 -9.98
CA ASP A 508 -43.43 -22.69 -10.33
C ASP A 508 -42.51 -23.38 -9.29
N SER A 509 -41.54 -22.67 -8.70
CA SER A 509 -40.59 -23.22 -7.72
C SER A 509 -41.10 -23.23 -6.27
N SER A 510 -41.95 -22.28 -5.90
CA SER A 510 -42.49 -22.13 -4.53
C SER A 510 -43.83 -22.84 -4.31
N GLY A 511 -44.52 -23.23 -5.38
CA GLY A 511 -45.88 -23.80 -5.32
C GLY A 511 -46.96 -22.79 -4.93
N MET A 512 -46.64 -21.49 -4.92
CA MET A 512 -47.59 -20.41 -4.66
C MET A 512 -48.43 -20.06 -5.90
N GLU A 513 -49.68 -19.65 -5.69
CA GLU A 513 -50.52 -19.14 -6.77
C GLU A 513 -49.89 -17.90 -7.41
N LYS A 514 -50.01 -17.83 -8.73
CA LYS A 514 -49.45 -16.75 -9.54
C LYS A 514 -50.01 -15.41 -9.07
N ALA A 515 -49.13 -14.51 -8.61
CA ALA A 515 -49.49 -13.14 -8.29
C ALA A 515 -50.18 -12.49 -9.51
N VAL A 516 -51.39 -11.95 -9.28
CA VAL A 516 -52.17 -11.20 -10.29
C VAL A 516 -51.55 -9.81 -10.54
N ASP A 517 -50.65 -9.38 -9.64
CA ASP A 517 -50.06 -8.06 -9.66
C ASP A 517 -48.97 -7.87 -10.72
N LYS A 518 -48.98 -6.68 -11.33
CA LYS A 518 -47.97 -6.21 -12.30
C LYS A 518 -46.66 -5.75 -11.61
N ALA A 519 -46.42 -6.22 -10.38
CA ALA A 519 -45.35 -5.79 -9.50
C ALA A 519 -44.56 -7.01 -9.03
N LEU A 520 -43.25 -6.91 -9.04
CA LEU A 520 -42.33 -7.98 -8.65
C LEU A 520 -41.84 -7.74 -7.23
N SER A 521 -42.00 -8.73 -6.35
CA SER A 521 -41.58 -8.67 -4.94
C SER A 521 -40.07 -8.91 -4.78
N GLU A 522 -39.56 -8.65 -3.58
CA GLU A 522 -38.14 -8.88 -3.25
C GLU A 522 -37.75 -10.35 -3.44
N GLN A 523 -38.59 -11.27 -2.93
CA GLN A 523 -38.36 -12.71 -3.03
C GLN A 523 -38.38 -13.18 -4.48
N GLU A 524 -39.40 -12.77 -5.25
CA GLU A 524 -39.51 -13.13 -6.66
C GLU A 524 -38.30 -12.66 -7.47
N PHE A 525 -37.79 -11.45 -7.19
CA PHE A 525 -36.60 -10.91 -7.85
C PHE A 525 -35.33 -11.66 -7.41
N CYS A 526 -35.07 -11.75 -6.11
CA CYS A 526 -33.81 -12.26 -5.59
C CYS A 526 -33.64 -13.76 -5.85
N GLU A 527 -34.70 -14.56 -5.72
CA GLU A 527 -34.60 -16.01 -5.83
C GLU A 527 -34.64 -16.51 -7.29
N SER A 528 -35.16 -15.71 -8.22
CA SER A 528 -35.34 -16.15 -9.61
C SER A 528 -34.16 -15.83 -10.53
N LEU A 529 -33.35 -14.79 -10.24
CA LEU A 529 -32.29 -14.34 -11.14
C LEU A 529 -31.25 -15.42 -11.45
N ALA A 530 -30.90 -16.25 -10.47
CA ALA A 530 -29.95 -17.34 -10.62
C ALA A 530 -30.39 -18.38 -11.67
N ALA A 531 -31.69 -18.69 -11.72
CA ALA A 531 -32.24 -19.63 -12.69
C ALA A 531 -32.14 -19.13 -14.15
N PHE A 532 -31.97 -17.82 -14.33
CA PHE A 532 -31.76 -17.21 -15.65
C PHE A 532 -30.29 -16.97 -15.98
N GLY A 533 -29.35 -17.38 -15.11
CA GLY A 533 -27.91 -17.32 -15.36
C GLY A 533 -27.19 -16.15 -14.69
N TRP A 534 -27.84 -15.40 -13.80
CA TRP A 534 -27.14 -14.42 -12.96
C TRP A 534 -26.35 -15.13 -11.86
N SER A 535 -25.10 -14.71 -11.65
CA SER A 535 -24.25 -15.26 -10.59
C SER A 535 -23.38 -14.20 -9.91
N GLY A 536 -23.70 -12.91 -10.10
CA GLY A 536 -22.90 -11.81 -9.54
C GLY A 536 -23.25 -11.44 -8.10
N GLY A 537 -24.29 -12.05 -7.52
CA GLY A 537 -24.78 -11.72 -6.18
C GLY A 537 -25.39 -10.32 -6.10
N GLN A 538 -25.61 -9.83 -4.88
CA GLN A 538 -26.13 -8.48 -4.57
C GLN A 538 -27.56 -8.23 -5.08
N GLU A 539 -28.38 -9.27 -5.21
CA GLU A 539 -29.74 -9.18 -5.74
C GLU A 539 -30.61 -8.23 -4.90
N LYS A 540 -30.49 -8.28 -3.58
CA LYS A 540 -31.19 -7.36 -2.67
C LYS A 540 -30.80 -5.90 -2.93
N MET A 541 -29.53 -5.60 -3.18
CA MET A 541 -29.05 -4.25 -3.48
C MET A 541 -29.69 -3.71 -4.78
N PHE A 542 -29.80 -4.55 -5.81
CA PHE A 542 -30.49 -4.20 -7.05
C PHE A 542 -31.99 -4.00 -6.83
N PHE A 543 -32.62 -4.90 -6.05
CA PHE A 543 -34.01 -4.74 -5.67
C PHE A 543 -34.24 -3.40 -4.97
N ASP A 544 -33.40 -3.06 -3.99
CA ASP A 544 -33.48 -1.81 -3.24
C ASP A 544 -33.31 -0.57 -4.11
N ALA A 545 -32.54 -0.66 -5.20
CA ALA A 545 -32.37 0.43 -6.16
C ALA A 545 -33.58 0.60 -7.11
N PHE A 546 -34.30 -0.47 -7.44
CA PHE A 546 -35.40 -0.43 -8.42
C PHE A 546 -36.80 -0.39 -7.79
N ALA A 547 -36.92 -0.88 -6.55
CA ALA A 547 -38.20 -1.01 -5.87
C ALA A 547 -38.75 0.36 -5.45
N MET A 548 -40.03 0.57 -5.73
CA MET A 548 -40.78 1.76 -5.34
C MET A 548 -41.75 1.40 -4.23
N GLU A 549 -42.01 2.34 -3.33
CA GLU A 549 -43.09 2.20 -2.34
C GLU A 549 -44.46 2.30 -3.03
N SER A 550 -45.37 1.41 -2.62
CA SER A 550 -46.78 1.46 -2.98
C SER A 550 -47.59 2.24 -1.94
N GLU A 551 -48.86 2.54 -2.25
CA GLU A 551 -49.80 3.19 -1.31
C GLU A 551 -50.00 2.42 0.01
N HIS A 552 -49.61 1.14 0.05
CA HIS A 552 -49.71 0.27 1.22
C HIS A 552 -48.35 -0.01 1.89
N GLU A 553 -47.34 0.84 1.64
CA GLU A 553 -45.97 0.73 2.18
C GLU A 553 -45.19 -0.55 1.78
N VAL A 554 -45.72 -1.35 0.85
CA VAL A 554 -44.99 -2.50 0.30
C VAL A 554 -44.07 -2.02 -0.81
N ARG A 555 -42.79 -2.37 -0.73
CA ARG A 555 -41.79 -2.08 -1.77
C ARG A 555 -41.83 -3.17 -2.84
N CYS A 556 -42.08 -2.77 -4.09
CA CYS A 556 -42.12 -3.67 -5.25
C CYS A 556 -41.47 -3.03 -6.47
N ILE A 557 -40.98 -3.85 -7.39
CA ILE A 557 -40.50 -3.41 -8.70
C ILE A 557 -41.67 -3.37 -9.69
N TYR A 558 -41.88 -2.21 -10.31
CA TYR A 558 -42.91 -2.01 -11.33
C TYR A 558 -42.28 -1.83 -12.71
N ALA A 559 -43.01 -2.18 -13.76
CA ALA A 559 -42.56 -1.99 -15.15
C ALA A 559 -42.13 -0.55 -15.46
N ARG A 560 -42.75 0.45 -14.81
CA ARG A 560 -42.39 1.88 -15.01
C ARG A 560 -40.97 2.22 -14.52
N GLY A 561 -40.49 1.58 -13.46
CA GLY A 561 -39.15 1.80 -12.90
C GLY A 561 -38.06 0.95 -13.58
N MET A 562 -38.46 0.06 -14.49
CA MET A 562 -37.55 -0.87 -15.17
C MET A 562 -37.41 -0.56 -16.67
N ARG A 563 -37.80 0.64 -17.13
CA ARG A 563 -37.72 1.03 -18.56
C ARG A 563 -36.29 0.97 -19.12
N TRP A 564 -35.28 1.09 -18.26
CA TRP A 564 -33.87 0.89 -18.60
C TRP A 564 -33.60 -0.51 -19.21
N VAL A 565 -34.39 -1.53 -18.86
CA VAL A 565 -34.27 -2.89 -19.43
C VAL A 565 -34.51 -2.88 -20.93
N ASP A 566 -35.55 -2.19 -21.41
CA ASP A 566 -35.85 -2.11 -22.84
C ASP A 566 -34.72 -1.42 -23.62
N ARG A 567 -34.06 -0.42 -23.01
CA ARG A 567 -32.84 0.22 -23.53
C ARG A 567 -31.68 -0.77 -23.62
N GLU A 568 -31.37 -1.50 -22.55
CA GLU A 568 -30.27 -2.47 -22.55
C GLU A 568 -30.47 -3.59 -23.57
N VAL A 569 -31.70 -4.10 -23.72
CA VAL A 569 -32.04 -5.08 -24.76
C VAL A 569 -31.81 -4.50 -26.16
N LYS A 570 -32.22 -3.25 -26.41
CA LYS A 570 -31.95 -2.57 -27.69
C LYS A 570 -30.44 -2.41 -27.94
N MET A 571 -29.69 -1.96 -26.94
CA MET A 571 -28.24 -1.77 -27.04
C MET A 571 -27.50 -3.08 -27.28
N PHE A 572 -27.90 -4.16 -26.60
CA PHE A 572 -27.34 -5.49 -26.83
C PHE A 572 -27.57 -5.99 -28.26
N LYS A 573 -28.79 -5.84 -28.79
CA LYS A 573 -29.12 -6.20 -30.18
C LYS A 573 -28.29 -5.40 -31.19
N LEU A 574 -28.15 -4.08 -30.98
CA LEU A 574 -27.31 -3.22 -31.82
C LEU A 574 -25.83 -3.64 -31.78
N LYS A 575 -25.29 -3.93 -30.59
CA LYS A 575 -23.91 -4.44 -30.43
C LYS A 575 -23.71 -5.78 -31.15
N GLN A 576 -24.66 -6.71 -31.07
CA GLN A 576 -24.58 -7.97 -31.82
C GLN A 576 -24.62 -7.74 -33.34
N ALA A 577 -25.49 -6.86 -33.82
CA ALA A 577 -25.57 -6.53 -35.25
C ALA A 577 -24.27 -5.89 -35.74
N ALA A 578 -23.69 -4.97 -34.97
CA ALA A 578 -22.40 -4.34 -35.26
C ALA A 578 -21.26 -5.37 -35.28
N LYS A 579 -21.21 -6.29 -34.31
CA LYS A 579 -20.22 -7.37 -34.26
C LYS A 579 -20.30 -8.27 -35.50
N LYS A 580 -21.50 -8.72 -35.88
CA LYS A 580 -21.72 -9.51 -37.11
C LYS A 580 -21.30 -8.74 -38.37
N LYS A 581 -21.56 -7.43 -38.42
CA LYS A 581 -21.13 -6.57 -39.54
C LYS A 581 -19.60 -6.46 -39.59
N ALA A 582 -18.93 -6.28 -38.46
CA ALA A 582 -17.48 -6.22 -38.37
C ALA A 582 -16.82 -7.55 -38.75
N GLU A 583 -17.33 -8.68 -38.27
CA GLU A 583 -16.86 -10.03 -38.64
C GLU A 583 -17.02 -10.29 -40.14
N LYS A 584 -18.14 -9.86 -40.73
CA LYS A 584 -18.37 -9.97 -42.18
C LYS A 584 -17.41 -9.09 -42.98
N MET A 585 -17.10 -7.88 -42.53
CA MET A 585 -16.13 -6.99 -43.17
C MET A 585 -14.69 -7.52 -43.03
N ALA A 586 -14.32 -8.07 -41.88
CA ALA A 586 -13.03 -8.70 -41.67
C ALA A 586 -12.86 -9.96 -42.54
N GLY A 587 -13.90 -10.79 -42.67
CA GLY A 587 -13.89 -11.97 -43.55
C GLY A 587 -13.88 -11.64 -45.04
N LEU A 588 -14.35 -10.45 -45.44
CA LEU A 588 -14.26 -9.93 -46.81
C LEU A 588 -12.89 -9.30 -47.13
N SER A 589 -12.10 -8.95 -46.12
CA SER A 589 -10.73 -8.41 -46.30
C SER A 589 -9.65 -9.50 -46.41
N VAL A 590 -10.00 -10.76 -46.13
CA VAL A 590 -9.10 -11.93 -46.15
C VAL A 590 -9.34 -12.82 -47.40
N ARG A 591 -10.33 -12.47 -48.23
CA ARG A 591 -10.55 -13.02 -49.58
C ARG A 591 -10.23 -11.96 -50.62
#